data_AF-A0ABD1E500-F1
#
_entry.id   AF-A0ABD1E500-F1
#
_cell.length_a   1.000
_cell.length_b   1.000
_cell.length_c   1.000
_cell.angle_alpha   90.00
_cell.angle_beta   90.00
_cell.angle_gamma   90.00
#
_symmetry.space_group_name_H-M   'P 1'
#
loop_
_entity.id
_entity.type
_entity.pdbx_description
1 polymer ?
#
loop_
_entity_poly.entity_id
_entity_poly.type
_entity_poly.pdbx_seq_one_letter_code
_entity_poly.pdbx_strand_id
1 'polypeptide(L)'
;MPLAISYEAWRNYIKAKEGAKQKILDERQQRKNQIAKRKEDQAKKKLEMVKRREAFREKRKQKKNKIQCAECQDELISDVEEDDLKNIGCNGCPRWYHLKRTTECGKSYVDVAIEKYVCHLCINEKD
;
A
#
# COMPACT_ATOMS: atom_id res chain seq x y z
N MET A 1 13.32 55.74 58.45
CA MET A 1 14.55 55.13 57.91
C MET A 1 14.21 53.75 57.36
N PRO A 2 14.65 53.33 56.16
CA PRO A 2 14.50 51.95 55.74
C PRO A 2 15.45 51.06 56.54
N LEU A 3 14.95 49.93 57.05
CA LEU A 3 15.76 48.96 57.80
C LEU A 3 16.63 48.14 56.83
N ALA A 4 17.90 47.98 57.17
CA ALA A 4 18.82 47.13 56.41
C ALA A 4 18.35 45.67 56.48
N ILE A 5 18.22 45.03 55.31
CA ILE A 5 17.84 43.61 55.20
C ILE A 5 19.01 42.77 55.70
N SER A 6 18.73 41.75 56.54
CA SER A 6 19.78 40.84 56.99
C SER A 6 20.37 40.06 55.81
N TYR A 7 21.65 39.73 55.90
CA TYR A 7 22.36 38.98 54.87
C TYR A 7 21.67 37.65 54.50
N GLU A 8 21.12 36.95 55.48
CA GLU A 8 20.37 35.71 55.27
C GLU A 8 19.06 35.96 54.52
N ALA A 9 18.32 37.02 54.85
CA ALA A 9 17.11 37.38 54.14
C ALA A 9 17.41 37.74 52.68
N TRP A 10 18.52 38.43 52.41
CA TRP A 10 18.96 38.69 51.03
C TRP A 10 19.34 37.41 50.28
N ARG A 11 20.10 36.50 50.89
CA ARG A 11 20.45 35.19 50.29
C ARG A 11 19.23 34.33 49.97
N ASN A 12 18.25 34.28 50.89
CA ASN A 12 17.01 33.53 50.69
C ASN A 12 16.18 34.12 49.55
N TYR A 13 16.12 35.45 49.45
CA TYR A 13 15.46 36.14 48.34
C TYR A 13 16.09 35.80 46.98
N ILE A 14 17.43 35.80 46.89
CA ILE A 14 18.14 35.43 45.65
C ILE A 14 17.86 33.96 45.29
N LYS A 15 17.98 33.03 46.23
CA LYS A 15 17.66 31.60 46.01
C LYS A 15 16.22 31.39 45.55
N ALA A 16 15.26 32.08 46.17
CA ALA A 16 13.85 32.00 45.76
C ALA A 16 13.65 32.53 44.33
N LYS A 17 14.32 33.63 43.97
CA LYS A 17 14.26 34.23 42.63
C LYS A 17 14.88 33.32 41.57
N GLU A 18 16.01 32.69 41.87
CA GLU A 18 16.66 31.72 40.97
C GLU A 18 15.85 30.43 40.83
N GLY A 19 15.32 29.89 41.94
CA GLY A 19 14.44 28.73 41.92
C GLY A 19 13.15 28.96 41.12
N ALA A 20 12.57 30.16 41.21
CA ALA A 20 11.41 30.53 40.39
C ALA A 20 11.74 30.58 38.90
N LYS A 21 12.90 31.14 38.52
CA LYS A 21 13.37 31.14 37.12
C LYS A 21 13.60 29.72 36.60
N GLN A 22 14.18 28.84 37.41
CA GLN A 22 14.43 27.46 37.02
C GLN A 22 13.12 26.69 36.79
N LYS A 23 12.14 26.83 37.69
CA LYS A 23 10.81 26.22 37.51
C LYS A 23 10.15 26.62 36.20
N ILE A 24 10.23 27.91 35.82
CA ILE A 24 9.67 28.41 34.55
C ILE A 24 10.38 27.78 33.34
N LEU A 25 11.70 27.63 33.41
CA LEU A 25 12.49 26.98 32.36
C LEU A 25 12.12 25.50 32.21
N ASP A 26 12.02 24.79 33.33
CA ASP A 26 11.68 23.36 33.37
C ASP A 26 10.26 23.12 32.84
N GLU A 27 9.28 23.92 33.25
CA GLU A 27 7.91 23.87 32.72
C GLU A 27 7.86 24.13 31.21
N ARG A 28 8.62 25.11 30.73
CA ARG A 28 8.70 25.43 29.29
C ARG A 28 9.31 24.27 28.51
N GLN A 29 10.33 23.61 29.05
CA GLN A 29 10.97 22.46 28.43
C GLN A 29 10.05 21.23 28.43
N GLN A 30 9.34 20.97 29.53
CA GLN A 30 8.35 19.90 29.60
C GLN A 30 7.24 20.09 28.56
N ARG A 31 6.71 21.31 28.40
CA ARG A 31 5.70 21.61 27.36
C ARG A 31 6.23 21.35 25.96
N LYS A 32 7.47 21.75 25.65
CA LYS A 32 8.10 21.46 24.34
C LYS A 32 8.21 19.97 24.08
N ASN A 33 8.66 19.20 25.07
CA ASN A 33 8.80 17.75 24.95
C ASN A 33 7.44 17.06 24.74
N GLN A 34 6.39 17.50 25.43
CA GLN A 34 5.04 16.97 25.23
C GLN A 34 4.50 17.26 23.82
N ILE A 35 4.75 18.46 23.29
CA ILE A 35 4.36 18.82 21.91
C ILE A 35 5.12 17.97 20.89
N ALA A 36 6.44 17.79 21.08
CA ALA A 36 7.26 16.96 20.19
C ALA A 36 6.77 15.51 20.16
N LYS A 37 6.50 14.93 21.34
CA LYS A 37 5.96 13.57 21.46
C LYS A 37 4.61 13.41 20.76
N ARG A 38 3.69 14.36 20.95
CA ARG A 38 2.38 14.35 20.25
C ARG A 38 2.53 14.40 18.73
N LYS A 39 3.47 15.20 18.22
CA LYS A 39 3.74 15.28 16.77
C LYS A 39 4.31 13.97 16.23
N GLU A 40 5.23 13.35 16.96
CA GLU A 40 5.81 12.05 16.61
C GLU A 40 4.74 10.95 16.57
N ASP A 41 3.87 10.89 17.59
CA ASP A 41 2.78 9.92 17.66
C ASP A 41 1.78 10.10 16.50
N GLN A 42 1.46 11.35 16.13
CA GLN A 42 0.61 11.63 14.97
C GLN A 42 1.26 11.20 13.66
N ALA A 43 2.57 11.44 13.50
CA ALA A 43 3.30 11.01 12.30
C ALA A 43 3.33 9.48 12.17
N LYS A 44 3.58 8.76 13.28
CA LYS A 44 3.55 7.29 13.32
C LYS A 44 2.17 6.74 12.93
N LYS A 45 1.09 7.28 13.50
CA LYS A 45 -0.28 6.88 13.16
C LYS A 45 -0.63 7.11 11.68
N LYS A 46 -0.17 8.23 11.10
CA LYS A 46 -0.36 8.51 9.67
C LYS A 46 0.37 7.49 8.80
N LEU A 47 1.64 7.19 9.11
CA LEU A 47 2.43 6.19 8.40
C LEU A 47 1.79 4.80 8.45
N GLU A 48 1.30 4.38 9.61
CA GLU A 48 0.62 3.09 9.77
C GLU A 48 -0.67 3.02 8.93
N MET A 49 -1.46 4.10 8.91
CA MET A 49 -2.68 4.17 8.11
C MET A 49 -2.38 4.09 6.59
N VAL A 50 -1.31 4.75 6.12
CA VAL A 50 -0.89 4.68 4.72
C VAL A 50 -0.48 3.26 4.36
N LYS A 51 0.40 2.62 5.15
CA LYS A 51 0.82 1.23 4.95
C LYS A 51 -0.37 0.27 4.89
N ARG A 52 -1.34 0.44 5.81
CA ARG A 52 -2.55 -0.39 5.82
C ARG A 52 -3.37 -0.19 4.54
N ARG A 53 -3.54 1.05 4.06
CA ARG A 53 -4.25 1.35 2.81
C ARG A 53 -3.55 0.74 1.58
N GLU A 54 -2.23 0.79 1.53
CA GLU A 54 -1.44 0.17 0.46
C GLU A 54 -1.61 -1.34 0.44
N ALA A 55 -1.49 -2.01 1.59
CA ALA A 55 -1.73 -3.46 1.70
C ALA A 55 -3.16 -3.85 1.24
N PHE A 56 -4.17 -3.03 1.55
CA PHE A 56 -5.54 -3.26 1.05
C PHE A 56 -5.66 -3.06 -0.47
N ARG A 57 -4.94 -2.08 -1.05
CA ARG A 57 -4.91 -1.86 -2.50
C ARG A 57 -4.23 -3.01 -3.22
N GLU A 58 -3.10 -3.52 -2.71
CA GLU A 58 -2.42 -4.69 -3.27
C GLU A 58 -3.29 -5.94 -3.23
N LYS A 59 -3.95 -6.22 -2.10
CA LYS A 59 -4.93 -7.32 -2.00
C LYS A 59 -6.08 -7.18 -3.00
N ARG A 60 -6.55 -5.95 -3.27
CA ARG A 60 -7.57 -5.69 -4.29
C ARG A 60 -7.06 -5.86 -5.71
N LYS A 61 -5.80 -5.51 -6.00
CA LYS A 61 -5.15 -5.77 -7.30
C LYS A 61 -5.02 -7.28 -7.55
N GLN A 62 -4.57 -8.04 -6.55
CA GLN A 62 -4.47 -9.50 -6.63
C GLN A 62 -5.83 -10.18 -6.86
N LYS A 63 -6.91 -9.65 -6.26
CA LYS A 63 -8.27 -10.19 -6.47
C LYS A 63 -8.88 -9.90 -7.84
N LYS A 64 -8.36 -8.93 -8.61
CA LYS A 64 -9.02 -8.48 -9.85
C LYS A 64 -8.60 -9.23 -11.11
N ASN A 65 -7.53 -10.01 -11.10
CA ASN A 65 -6.95 -10.56 -12.34
C ASN A 65 -6.77 -12.08 -12.34
N LYS A 66 -7.64 -12.83 -11.66
CA LYS A 66 -7.66 -14.29 -11.84
C LYS A 66 -8.55 -14.63 -13.03
N ILE A 67 -8.00 -14.51 -14.24
CA ILE A 67 -8.67 -15.02 -15.44
C ILE A 67 -8.38 -16.52 -15.49
N GLN A 68 -9.41 -17.34 -15.69
CA GLN A 68 -9.28 -18.79 -15.77
C GLN A 68 -9.45 -19.28 -17.20
N CYS A 69 -8.78 -20.37 -17.53
CA CYS A 69 -8.99 -21.10 -18.77
C CYS A 69 -10.40 -21.69 -18.77
N ALA A 70 -11.21 -21.40 -19.78
CA ALA A 70 -12.56 -21.95 -19.86
C ALA A 70 -12.59 -23.48 -20.09
N GLU A 71 -11.50 -24.08 -20.58
CA GLU A 71 -11.39 -25.53 -20.80
C GLU A 71 -10.96 -26.28 -19.53
N CYS A 72 -9.86 -25.87 -18.90
CA CYS A 72 -9.28 -26.60 -17.76
C CYS A 72 -9.48 -25.93 -16.41
N GLN A 73 -10.10 -24.74 -16.36
CA GLN A 73 -10.37 -23.93 -15.16
C GLN A 73 -9.12 -23.48 -14.36
N ASP A 74 -7.93 -23.86 -14.82
CA ASP A 74 -6.67 -23.37 -14.27
C ASP A 74 -6.48 -21.86 -14.50
N GLU A 75 -5.70 -21.23 -13.63
CA GLU A 75 -5.37 -19.81 -13.68
C GLU A 75 -4.48 -19.49 -14.89
N LEU A 76 -4.90 -18.51 -15.70
CA LEU A 76 -4.14 -18.04 -16.86
C LEU A 76 -3.03 -17.10 -16.40
N ILE A 77 -1.79 -17.40 -16.78
CA ILE A 77 -0.61 -16.62 -16.38
C ILE A 77 -0.37 -15.52 -17.41
N SER A 78 -0.44 -14.25 -17.02
CA SER A 78 -0.31 -13.13 -17.97
C SER A 78 1.12 -12.94 -18.51
N ASP A 79 2.12 -13.36 -17.75
CA ASP A 79 3.53 -13.03 -18.01
C ASP A 79 4.30 -14.32 -18.36
N VAL A 80 4.02 -14.93 -19.51
CA VAL A 80 4.77 -16.09 -20.02
C VAL A 80 5.41 -15.76 -21.36
N GLU A 81 6.72 -16.01 -21.46
CA GLU A 81 7.51 -15.75 -22.67
C GLU A 81 7.31 -16.82 -23.75
N GLU A 82 7.12 -18.08 -23.34
CA GLU A 82 6.87 -19.21 -24.24
C GLU A 82 5.48 -19.14 -24.89
N ASP A 83 5.44 -19.15 -26.22
CA ASP A 83 4.22 -19.03 -27.02
C ASP A 83 3.17 -20.12 -26.67
N ASP A 84 3.59 -21.36 -26.45
CA ASP A 84 2.70 -22.50 -26.14
C ASP A 84 1.97 -22.34 -24.79
N LEU A 85 2.53 -21.52 -23.90
CA LEU A 85 2.00 -21.22 -22.59
C LEU A 85 1.25 -19.88 -22.54
N LYS A 86 1.21 -19.14 -23.65
CA LYS A 86 0.40 -17.91 -23.74
C LYS A 86 -1.09 -18.23 -23.75
N ASN A 87 -1.86 -17.23 -23.35
CA ASN A 87 -3.30 -17.32 -23.25
C ASN A 87 -3.94 -16.57 -24.42
N ILE A 88 -4.96 -17.16 -25.02
CA ILE A 88 -5.68 -16.56 -26.13
C ILE A 88 -7.16 -16.35 -25.79
N GLY A 89 -7.68 -15.18 -26.17
CA GLY A 89 -9.08 -14.83 -26.01
C GLY A 89 -9.88 -15.21 -27.25
N CYS A 90 -11.13 -15.65 -27.05
CA CYS A 90 -12.06 -15.85 -28.16
C CYS A 90 -12.56 -14.49 -28.67
N ASN A 91 -12.62 -14.30 -29.98
CA ASN A 91 -13.16 -13.08 -30.59
C ASN A 91 -14.71 -13.03 -30.55
N GLY A 92 -15.38 -14.17 -30.32
CA GLY A 92 -16.84 -14.27 -30.27
C GLY A 92 -17.46 -14.25 -28.87
N CYS A 93 -16.69 -14.47 -27.80
CA CYS A 93 -17.19 -14.48 -26.43
C CYS A 93 -16.10 -14.05 -25.42
N PRO A 94 -16.45 -13.65 -24.19
CA PRO A 94 -15.47 -13.15 -23.21
C PRO A 94 -14.58 -14.26 -22.59
N ARG A 95 -14.56 -15.47 -23.16
CA ARG A 95 -13.81 -16.61 -22.63
C ARG A 95 -12.35 -16.58 -23.08
N TRP A 96 -11.49 -17.08 -22.20
CA TRP A 96 -10.05 -17.19 -22.42
C TRP A 96 -9.58 -18.63 -22.27
N TYR A 97 -8.52 -18.99 -22.98
CA TYR A 97 -7.99 -20.34 -23.06
C TYR A 97 -6.46 -20.31 -23.04
N HIS A 98 -5.83 -21.37 -22.52
CA HIS A 98 -4.41 -21.61 -22.83
C HIS A 98 -4.29 -21.99 -24.30
N LEU A 99 -3.31 -21.46 -25.04
CA LEU A 99 -3.15 -21.76 -26.47
C LEU A 99 -3.05 -23.27 -26.72
N LYS A 100 -2.27 -23.99 -25.90
CA LYS A 100 -2.14 -25.47 -25.94
C LYS A 100 -3.43 -26.26 -25.72
N ARG A 101 -4.49 -25.63 -25.18
CA ARG A 101 -5.80 -26.26 -24.94
C ARG A 101 -6.79 -25.98 -26.07
N THR A 102 -6.41 -25.19 -27.05
CA THR A 102 -7.23 -24.88 -28.22
C THR A 102 -6.91 -25.82 -29.38
N THR A 103 -7.73 -25.75 -30.45
CA THR A 103 -7.48 -26.43 -31.73
C THR A 103 -6.22 -25.94 -32.44
N GLU A 104 -5.71 -24.77 -32.04
CA GLU A 104 -4.55 -24.11 -32.64
C GLU A 104 -3.23 -24.45 -31.90
N CYS A 105 -3.24 -25.53 -31.11
CA CYS A 105 -2.06 -26.00 -30.40
C CYS A 105 -0.89 -26.26 -31.38
N GLY A 106 0.29 -25.72 -31.07
CA GLY A 106 1.50 -25.85 -31.89
C GLY A 106 1.65 -24.79 -32.99
N LYS A 107 0.71 -23.86 -33.12
CA LYS A 107 0.89 -22.62 -33.92
C LYS A 107 1.50 -21.52 -33.06
N SER A 108 2.18 -20.56 -33.70
CA SER A 108 2.72 -19.40 -32.99
C SER A 108 1.58 -18.55 -32.43
N TYR A 109 1.80 -17.94 -31.26
CA TYR A 109 0.78 -17.10 -30.64
C TYR A 109 0.39 -15.92 -31.55
N VAL A 110 1.37 -15.37 -32.27
CA VAL A 110 1.21 -14.22 -33.16
C VAL A 110 0.26 -14.56 -34.32
N ASP A 111 0.44 -15.71 -34.97
CA ASP A 111 -0.39 -16.11 -36.11
C ASP A 111 -1.84 -16.29 -35.67
N VAL A 112 -2.07 -16.98 -34.56
CA VAL A 112 -3.42 -17.26 -34.05
C VAL A 112 -4.10 -15.98 -33.56
N ALA A 113 -3.35 -15.04 -32.99
CA ALA A 113 -3.87 -13.74 -32.60
C ALA A 113 -4.29 -12.88 -33.82
N ILE A 114 -3.55 -12.97 -34.94
CA ILE A 114 -3.88 -12.28 -36.20
C ILE A 114 -5.12 -12.92 -36.85
N GLU A 115 -5.22 -14.25 -36.85
CA GLU A 115 -6.33 -15.00 -37.43
C GLU A 115 -7.66 -14.81 -36.66
N LYS A 116 -7.65 -14.11 -35.53
CA LYS A 116 -8.80 -13.85 -34.63
C LYS A 116 -9.48 -15.14 -34.18
N TYR A 117 -8.77 -15.91 -33.37
CA TYR A 117 -9.26 -17.14 -32.75
C TYR A 117 -10.74 -17.08 -32.32
N VAL A 118 -11.51 -18.10 -32.72
CA VAL A 118 -12.89 -18.33 -32.29
C VAL A 118 -12.97 -19.69 -31.62
N CYS A 119 -13.53 -19.77 -30.41
CA CYS A 119 -13.62 -21.03 -29.68
C CYS A 119 -14.71 -21.95 -30.24
N HIS A 120 -14.56 -23.25 -30.00
CA HIS A 120 -15.49 -24.29 -30.44
C HIS A 120 -16.95 -24.04 -30.02
N LEU A 121 -17.18 -23.43 -28.85
CA LEU A 121 -18.52 -23.07 -28.39
C LEU A 121 -19.16 -22.02 -29.30
N CYS A 122 -18.41 -21.00 -29.72
CA CYS A 122 -18.90 -19.95 -30.60
C CYS A 122 -19.06 -20.41 -32.06
N ILE A 123 -18.31 -21.44 -32.47
CA ILE A 123 -18.45 -22.05 -33.79
C ILE A 123 -19.78 -22.80 -33.86
N ASN A 124 -20.09 -23.61 -32.83
CA ASN A 124 -21.30 -24.43 -32.80
C ASN A 124 -22.60 -23.64 -32.57
N GLU A 125 -22.55 -22.39 -32.11
CA GLU A 125 -23.73 -21.53 -31.93
C GLU A 125 -24.20 -20.85 -33.23
N LYS A 126 -23.46 -21.01 -34.33
CA LYS A 126 -23.80 -20.42 -35.64
C LYS A 126 -24.45 -21.38 -36.63
N ASP A 127 -24.59 -22.65 -36.26
CA ASP A 127 -25.32 -23.68 -36.99
C ASP A 127 -26.73 -23.89 -36.38
#